data_AF-A0A8J5JMA5-F1
#
_entry.id   AF-A0A8J5JMA5-F1
#
_cell.length_a   1.000
_cell.length_b   1.000
_cell.length_c   1.000
_cell.angle_alpha   90.00
_cell.angle_beta   90.00
_cell.angle_gamma   90.00
#
_symmetry.space_group_name_H-M   'P 1'
#
loop_
_entity.id
_entity.type
_entity.pdbx_description
1 polymer ?
#
loop_
_entity_poly.entity_id
_entity_poly.type
_entity_poly.pdbx_seq_one_letter_code
_entity_poly.pdbx_strand_id
1 'polypeptide(L)' 'MFKKNATSSDVKKSLSKCLDIKRDTPTRLKHLRTVLDNTDAGELKSFLDVNYSPVFHVFYEAFITFEGNLKQK' A
#
# COMPACT_ATOMS: atom_id res chain seq x y z
N MET A 1 7.66 -16.77 15.10
CA MET A 1 6.97 -16.83 13.80
C MET A 1 7.90 -16.30 12.72
N PHE A 2 8.30 -17.12 11.75
CA PHE A 2 9.16 -16.69 10.65
C PHE A 2 8.37 -15.78 9.71
N LYS A 3 8.76 -14.51 9.59
CA LYS A 3 8.26 -13.64 8.51
C LYS A 3 8.84 -14.18 7.20
N LYS A 4 8.02 -14.90 6.42
CA LYS A 4 8.39 -15.31 5.08
C LYS A 4 8.46 -14.04 4.22
N ASN A 5 9.65 -13.70 3.74
CA ASN A 5 9.84 -12.58 2.82
C ASN A 5 8.95 -12.79 1.58
N ALA A 6 8.31 -11.73 1.11
CA ALA A 6 7.42 -11.82 -0.05
C ALA A 6 8.23 -12.22 -1.28
N THR A 7 7.70 -13.14 -2.10
CA THR A 7 8.37 -13.46 -3.38
C THR A 7 8.18 -12.31 -4.36
N SER A 8 9.07 -12.16 -5.35
CA SER A 8 8.91 -11.15 -6.42
C SER A 8 7.53 -11.23 -7.09
N SER A 9 6.96 -12.43 -7.23
CA SER A 9 5.60 -12.63 -7.76
C SER A 9 4.50 -12.07 -6.85
N ASP A 10 4.68 -12.14 -5.53
CA ASP A 10 3.73 -11.61 -4.53
C ASP A 10 3.78 -10.08 -4.48
N VAL A 11 4.96 -9.51 -4.67
CA VAL A 11 5.17 -8.05 -4.77
C VAL A 11 4.47 -7.50 -6.00
N LYS A 12 4.62 -8.15 -7.18
CA LYS A 12 3.91 -7.75 -8.41
C LYS A 12 2.39 -7.80 -8.26
N LYS A 13 1.84 -8.83 -7.62
CA LYS A 13 0.40 -8.88 -7.30
C LYS A 13 -0.01 -7.77 -6.33
N SER A 14 0.85 -7.42 -5.38
CA SER A 14 0.59 -6.35 -4.41
C SER A 14 0.59 -4.97 -5.06
N LEU A 15 1.47 -4.73 -6.04
CA LEU A 15 1.46 -3.50 -6.87
C LEU A 15 0.09 -3.28 -7.53
N SER A 16 -0.47 -4.31 -8.18
CA SER A 16 -1.80 -4.17 -8.79
C SER A 16 -2.90 -3.98 -7.74
N LYS A 17 -2.82 -4.68 -6.60
CA LYS A 17 -3.86 -4.66 -5.57
C LYS A 17 -3.88 -3.37 -4.75
N CYS A 18 -2.75 -2.70 -4.52
CA CYS A 18 -2.75 -1.42 -3.79
C CYS A 18 -3.36 -0.29 -4.62
N LEU A 19 -3.30 -0.39 -5.95
CA LEU A 19 -3.91 0.56 -6.89
C LEU A 19 -5.37 0.23 -7.27
N ASP A 20 -5.88 -0.94 -6.87
CA ASP A 20 -7.22 -1.40 -7.21
C ASP A 20 -8.30 -0.66 -6.39
N ILE A 21 -8.97 0.30 -7.03
CA ILE A 21 -10.03 1.13 -6.42
C ILE A 21 -11.27 0.34 -5.99
N LYS A 22 -11.43 -0.93 -6.43
CA LYS A 22 -12.54 -1.79 -5.99
C LYS A 22 -12.28 -2.42 -4.63
N ARG A 23 -11.06 -2.30 -4.09
CA ARG A 23 -10.70 -2.81 -2.77
C ARG A 23 -10.85 -1.74 -1.70
N ASP A 24 -11.16 -2.18 -0.50
CA ASP A 24 -11.21 -1.31 0.67
C ASP A 24 -9.83 -0.73 1.03
N THR A 25 -9.85 0.43 1.68
CA THR A 25 -8.65 1.18 2.07
C THR A 25 -7.68 0.36 2.94
N PRO A 26 -8.10 -0.36 3.99
CA PRO A 26 -7.20 -1.22 4.78
C PRO A 26 -6.46 -2.28 3.95
N THR A 27 -7.17 -2.95 3.02
CA THR A 27 -6.59 -3.94 2.13
C THR A 27 -5.56 -3.31 1.18
N ARG A 28 -5.89 -2.15 0.58
CA ARG A 28 -4.96 -1.42 -0.29
C ARG A 28 -3.72 -0.96 0.47
N LEU A 29 -3.87 -0.45 1.69
CA LEU A 29 -2.78 -0.03 2.55
C LEU A 29 -1.84 -1.20 2.91
N LYS A 30 -2.41 -2.37 3.22
CA LYS A 30 -1.61 -3.59 3.50
C LYS A 30 -0.75 -3.98 2.29
N HIS A 31 -1.31 -3.93 1.08
CA HIS A 31 -0.56 -4.23 -0.14
C HIS A 31 0.47 -3.16 -0.46
N LEU A 32 0.15 -1.89 -0.24
CA LEU A 32 1.10 -0.79 -0.41
C LEU A 32 2.31 -0.98 0.51
N ARG A 33 2.10 -1.34 1.77
CA ARG A 33 3.19 -1.68 2.69
C ARG A 33 4.05 -2.83 2.17
N THR A 34 3.44 -3.92 1.66
CA THR A 34 4.21 -5.02 1.06
C THR A 34 5.10 -4.55 -0.08
N VAL A 35 4.63 -3.62 -0.93
CA VAL A 35 5.44 -3.03 -2.00
C VAL A 35 6.61 -2.22 -1.41
N LEU A 36 6.32 -1.31 -0.47
CA LEU A 36 7.36 -0.47 0.16
C LEU A 36 8.44 -1.30 0.86
N ASP A 37 8.06 -2.39 1.53
CA ASP A 37 8.98 -3.22 2.32
C ASP A 37 9.81 -4.19 1.44
N ASN A 38 9.42 -4.46 0.18
CA ASN A 38 10.01 -5.55 -0.63
C ASN A 38 10.40 -5.14 -2.06
N THR A 39 10.34 -3.85 -2.42
CA THR A 39 10.76 -3.34 -3.73
C THR A 39 12.07 -2.55 -3.58
N ASP A 40 12.99 -2.67 -4.53
CA ASP A 40 14.22 -1.88 -4.51
C ASP A 40 13.94 -0.39 -4.73
N ALA A 41 14.89 0.47 -4.32
CA ALA A 41 14.69 1.92 -4.37
C ALA A 41 14.46 2.48 -5.79
N GLY A 42 15.04 1.86 -6.82
CA GLY A 42 14.92 2.31 -8.21
C GLY A 42 13.53 2.02 -8.77
N GLU A 43 13.08 0.77 -8.63
CA GLU A 43 11.72 0.38 -9.02
C GLU A 43 10.66 1.12 -8.19
N LEU A 44 10.90 1.29 -6.89
CA LEU A 44 9.98 2.00 -6.01
C LEU A 44 9.84 3.46 -6.40
N LYS A 45 10.93 4.15 -6.73
CA LYS A 45 10.88 5.54 -7.20
C LYS A 45 10.04 5.65 -8.47
N SER A 46 10.29 4.80 -9.45
CA SER A 46 9.53 4.77 -10.72
C SER A 46 8.04 4.52 -10.47
N PHE A 47 7.71 3.58 -9.59
CA PHE A 47 6.33 3.30 -9.19
C PHE A 47 5.65 4.52 -8.57
N LEU A 48 6.32 5.20 -7.63
CA LEU A 48 5.79 6.38 -6.95
C LEU A 48 5.66 7.58 -7.90
N ASP A 49 6.62 7.80 -8.80
CA ASP A 49 6.55 8.88 -9.80
C ASP A 49 5.32 8.72 -10.71
N VAL A 50 4.98 7.48 -11.10
CA VAL A 50 3.81 7.21 -11.95
C VAL A 50 2.50 7.22 -11.16
N ASN A 51 2.53 6.75 -9.90
CA ASN A 51 1.31 6.48 -9.11
C ASN A 51 1.17 7.37 -7.87
N TYR A 52 1.82 8.53 -7.83
CA TYR A 52 1.88 9.40 -6.65
C TYR A 52 0.49 9.75 -6.11
N SER A 53 -0.46 10.11 -6.99
CA SER A 53 -1.81 10.51 -6.60
C SER A 53 -2.63 9.34 -6.02
N PRO A 54 -2.75 8.18 -6.69
CA PRO A 54 -3.38 7.00 -6.10
C PRO A 54 -2.77 6.55 -4.78
N VAL A 55 -1.43 6.58 -4.67
CA VAL A 55 -0.71 6.19 -3.44
C VAL A 55 -0.99 7.16 -2.31
N PHE A 56 -0.93 8.46 -2.57
CA PHE A 56 -1.29 9.50 -1.61
C PHE A 56 -2.72 9.33 -1.11
N HIS A 57 -3.68 9.09 -2.01
CA HIS A 57 -5.07 8.90 -1.64
C HIS A 57 -5.29 7.69 -0.71
N VAL A 58 -4.59 6.55 -0.92
CA VAL A 58 -4.65 5.40 -0.01
C VAL A 58 -4.19 5.78 1.39
N PHE A 59 -3.07 6.51 1.50
CA PHE A 59 -2.57 6.98 2.79
C PHE A 59 -3.52 7.96 3.46
N TYR A 60 -4.05 8.91 2.71
CA TYR A 60 -4.99 9.92 3.21
C TYR A 60 -6.27 9.26 3.77
N GLU A 61 -6.91 8.40 3.00
CA GLU A 61 -8.13 7.69 3.42
C GLU A 61 -7.88 6.83 4.66
N ALA A 62 -6.73 6.14 4.71
CA ALA A 62 -6.34 5.36 5.87
C ALA A 62 -6.16 6.24 7.11
N PHE A 63 -5.54 7.42 6.94
CA PHE A 63 -5.33 8.38 8.00
C PHE A 63 -6.66 8.95 8.53
N ILE A 64 -7.55 9.41 7.64
CA ILE A 64 -8.87 9.92 8.03
C ILE A 64 -9.70 8.85 8.74
N THR A 65 -9.68 7.61 8.24
CA THR A 65 -10.35 6.48 8.91
C THR A 65 -9.81 6.26 10.31
N PHE A 66 -8.48 6.25 10.46
CA PHE A 66 -7.82 6.09 11.75
C PHE A 66 -8.14 7.25 12.70
N GLU A 67 -8.09 8.49 12.22
CA GLU A 67 -8.43 9.69 13.00
C GLU A 67 -9.89 9.65 13.47
N GLY A 68 -10.83 9.27 12.60
CA GLY A 68 -12.23 9.12 12.94
C GLY A 68 -12.46 8.10 14.05
N ASN A 69 -11.77 6.95 13.98
CA ASN A 69 -11.84 5.90 15.01
C ASN A 69 -11.28 6.36 16.37
N LEU A 70 -10.29 7.26 16.38
CA LEU A 70 -9.78 7.84 17.63
C LEU A 70 -10.77 8.81 18.27
N LYS A 71 -11.50 9.61 17.47
CA LYS A 71 -12.50 10.57 17.96
C LYS A 71 -13.76 9.90 18.52
N GLN A 72 -14.02 8.65 18.16
CA GLN A 72 -15.16 7.86 18.65
C GLN A 72 -14.87 7.09 19.95
N LYS A 73 -13.62 7.11 20.42
CA LYS A 73 -13.17 6.49 21.68
C LYS A 73 -13.04 7.51 22.79
#